data_AF-A0A9E8S152-F1
#
_entry.id   AF-A0A9E8S152-F1
#
_cell.length_a   1.000
_cell.length_b   1.000
_cell.length_c   1.000
_cell.angle_alpha   90.00
_cell.angle_beta   90.00
_cell.angle_gamma   90.00
#
_symmetry.space_group_name_H-M   'P 1'
#
loop_
_entity.id
_entity.type
_entity.pdbx_description
1 polymer ?
#
loop_
_entity_poly.entity_id
_entity_poly.type
_entity_poly.pdbx_seq_one_letter_code
_entity_poly.pdbx_strand_id
1 'polypeptide(L)'
;MKKGFTKIIIGQLFLFLNIHFFIDWLPDPIGFFLIHSGIKELSKRWNLGSNAIIVKNLAITFAFLSIPSVFISRTTDQEIFHMFLFTQVYLIIMNIAFLIFIFYLFHFLFDIAKRAEEQNLLKNSIRLFYLSFIVWLIIGTTQSFVWNIQEGWLVMTLSILYMVNIVLQILFILLLFSYRKTPDGWLEAKM
;
A
#
# COMPACT_ATOMS: atom_id res chain seq x y z
N MET A 1 2.45 13.25 16.23
CA MET A 1 2.63 12.14 15.27
C MET A 1 1.71 10.95 15.50
N LYS A 2 1.47 10.54 16.77
CA LYS A 2 0.78 9.29 17.10
C LYS A 2 -0.58 9.09 16.41
N LYS A 3 -1.45 10.11 16.40
CA LYS A 3 -2.80 10.04 15.81
C LYS A 3 -2.77 9.85 14.28
N GLY A 4 -2.02 10.68 13.56
CA GLY A 4 -1.84 10.56 12.11
C GLY A 4 -1.29 9.20 11.67
N PHE A 5 -0.19 8.74 12.29
CA PHE A 5 0.35 7.39 12.00
C PHE A 5 -0.60 6.26 12.41
N THR A 6 -1.37 6.41 13.50
CA THR A 6 -2.39 5.40 13.87
C THR A 6 -3.43 5.24 12.78
N LYS A 7 -3.89 6.34 12.16
CA LYS A 7 -4.81 6.27 11.02
C LYS A 7 -4.19 5.55 9.81
N ILE A 8 -2.92 5.85 9.48
CA ILE A 8 -2.21 5.15 8.39
C ILE A 8 -2.07 3.65 8.71
N ILE A 9 -1.71 3.29 9.94
CA ILE A 9 -1.57 1.89 10.37
C ILE A 9 -2.91 1.16 10.27
N ILE A 10 -4.00 1.75 10.78
CA ILE A 10 -5.33 1.14 10.70
C ILE A 10 -5.74 1.01 9.22
N GLY A 11 -5.51 2.05 8.42
CA GLY A 11 -5.78 1.98 6.98
C GLY A 11 -5.00 0.88 6.27
N GLN A 12 -3.72 0.73 6.58
CA GLN A 12 -2.89 -0.36 6.08
C GLN A 12 -3.37 -1.73 6.57
N LEU A 13 -3.86 -1.83 7.80
CA LEU A 13 -4.46 -3.06 8.31
C LEU A 13 -5.73 -3.42 7.56
N PHE A 14 -6.57 -2.46 7.17
CA PHE A 14 -7.72 -2.72 6.31
C PHE A 14 -7.32 -3.21 4.92
N LEU A 15 -6.31 -2.58 4.31
CA LEU A 15 -5.76 -3.05 3.01
C LEU A 15 -5.09 -4.42 3.11
N PHE A 16 -4.50 -4.74 4.27
CA PHE A 16 -3.85 -6.03 4.53
C PHE A 16 -4.85 -7.15 4.82
N LEU A 17 -5.82 -6.88 5.69
CA LEU A 17 -6.87 -7.80 6.10
C LEU A 17 -8.01 -7.87 5.07
N ASN A 18 -7.69 -7.76 3.78
CA ASN A 18 -8.61 -8.04 2.68
C ASN A 18 -8.93 -9.56 2.63
N ILE A 19 -9.33 -10.09 3.78
CA ILE A 19 -9.77 -11.46 4.04
C ILE A 19 -11.27 -11.43 3.79
N HIS A 20 -11.70 -12.22 2.82
CA HIS A 20 -13.09 -12.33 2.36
C HIS A 20 -14.04 -12.94 3.40
N PHE A 21 -14.26 -12.24 4.52
CA PHE A 21 -15.25 -12.61 5.52
C PHE A 21 -16.60 -11.95 5.21
N PHE A 22 -17.43 -12.63 4.42
CA PHE A 22 -18.90 -12.49 4.22
C PHE A 22 -19.47 -11.10 3.80
N ILE A 23 -18.80 -9.99 4.11
CA ILE A 23 -19.15 -8.59 3.82
C ILE A 23 -17.89 -7.91 3.23
N ASP A 24 -17.52 -8.30 2.01
CA ASP A 24 -16.36 -7.81 1.24
C ASP A 24 -16.45 -6.35 0.74
N TRP A 25 -17.36 -5.54 1.30
CA TRP A 25 -17.86 -4.39 0.53
C TRP A 25 -16.95 -3.16 0.52
N LEU A 26 -16.06 -3.00 1.50
CA LEU A 26 -15.39 -1.71 1.74
C LEU A 26 -13.97 -1.71 2.37
N PRO A 27 -13.23 -2.83 2.59
CA PRO A 27 -11.91 -2.74 3.23
C PRO A 27 -10.97 -1.79 2.48
N ASP A 28 -10.98 -1.84 1.14
CA ASP A 28 -10.06 -1.06 0.32
C ASP A 28 -10.39 0.45 0.35
N PRO A 29 -11.62 0.90 0.02
CA PRO A 29 -11.99 2.31 0.14
C PRO A 29 -11.73 2.89 1.54
N ILE A 30 -12.09 2.14 2.58
CA ILE A 30 -11.90 2.57 3.97
C ILE A 30 -10.41 2.67 4.31
N GLY A 31 -9.61 1.67 3.89
CA GLY A 31 -8.18 1.63 4.10
C GLY A 31 -7.48 2.85 3.51
N PHE A 32 -7.76 3.14 2.24
CA PHE A 32 -7.20 4.30 1.56
C PHE A 32 -7.69 5.64 2.13
N PHE A 33 -8.96 5.73 2.55
CA PHE A 33 -9.49 6.92 3.21
C PHE A 33 -8.82 7.20 4.55
N LEU A 34 -8.55 6.16 5.34
CA LEU A 34 -7.82 6.27 6.61
C LEU A 34 -6.37 6.71 6.39
N ILE A 35 -5.70 6.17 5.37
CA ILE A 35 -4.35 6.62 4.99
C ILE A 35 -4.37 8.08 4.57
N HIS A 36 -5.32 8.49 3.72
CA HIS A 36 -5.50 9.90 3.34
C HIS A 36 -5.65 10.81 4.56
N SER A 37 -6.54 10.45 5.50
CA SER A 37 -6.78 11.22 6.72
C SER A 37 -5.53 11.31 7.61
N GLY A 38 -4.79 10.21 7.74
CA GLY A 38 -3.54 10.16 8.48
C GLY A 38 -2.45 11.05 7.88
N ILE A 39 -2.27 10.99 6.57
CA ILE A 39 -1.30 11.83 5.84
C ILE A 39 -1.68 13.30 5.94
N LYS A 40 -2.97 13.65 5.76
CA LYS A 40 -3.47 15.03 5.89
C LYS A 40 -3.20 15.59 7.29
N GLU A 41 -3.32 14.77 8.33
CA GLU A 41 -3.03 15.17 9.70
C GLU A 41 -1.52 15.40 9.92
N LEU A 42 -0.68 14.51 9.42
CA LEU A 42 0.78 14.64 9.51
C LEU A 42 1.30 15.83 8.69
N SER A 43 0.78 16.05 7.47
CA SER A 43 1.22 17.12 6.58
C SER A 43 0.92 18.50 7.15
N LYS A 44 -0.24 18.68 7.80
CA LYS A 44 -0.61 19.92 8.47
C LYS A 44 0.37 20.31 9.58
N ARG A 45 0.91 19.31 10.30
CA ARG A 45 1.77 19.56 11.46
C ARG A 45 3.24 19.79 11.08
N TRP A 46 3.72 19.17 10.00
CA TRP A 46 5.16 19.12 9.67
C TRP A 46 5.56 19.92 8.43
N ASN A 47 4.60 20.65 7.82
CA ASN A 47 4.77 21.34 6.53
C ASN A 47 5.55 20.48 5.52
N LEU A 48 5.07 19.24 5.37
CA LEU A 48 5.69 18.25 4.50
C LEU A 48 5.45 18.69 3.05
N GLY A 49 6.49 18.62 2.22
CA GLY A 49 6.53 19.19 0.87
C GLY A 49 5.61 18.50 -0.13
N SER A 50 5.92 18.67 -1.43
CA SER A 50 5.11 18.18 -2.56
C SER A 50 4.73 16.70 -2.46
N ASN A 51 5.63 15.84 -1.96
CA ASN A 51 5.38 14.40 -1.78
C ASN A 51 4.15 14.12 -0.90
N ALA A 52 3.94 14.88 0.18
CA ALA A 52 2.79 14.71 1.07
C ALA A 52 1.46 15.05 0.37
N ILE A 53 1.48 16.03 -0.53
CA ILE A 53 0.31 16.41 -1.33
C ILE A 53 -0.01 15.30 -2.34
N ILE A 54 1.02 14.79 -3.02
CA ILE A 54 0.88 13.74 -4.04
C ILE A 54 0.31 12.47 -3.40
N VAL A 55 0.93 11.94 -2.36
CA VAL A 55 0.47 10.69 -1.72
C VAL A 55 -0.92 10.84 -1.10
N LYS A 56 -1.24 12.01 -0.53
CA LYS A 56 -2.57 12.30 0.01
C LYS A 56 -3.63 12.25 -1.11
N ASN A 57 -3.33 12.85 -2.26
CA ASN A 57 -4.24 12.87 -3.40
C ASN A 57 -4.38 11.47 -4.02
N LEU A 58 -3.28 10.74 -4.15
CA LEU A 58 -3.32 9.34 -4.60
C LEU A 58 -4.17 8.49 -3.66
N ALA A 59 -4.01 8.61 -2.34
CA ALA A 59 -4.80 7.85 -1.38
C ALA A 59 -6.32 8.08 -1.56
N ILE A 60 -6.77 9.33 -1.72
CA ILE A 60 -8.20 9.59 -1.93
C ILE A 60 -8.67 9.10 -3.30
N THR A 61 -7.86 9.26 -4.35
CA THR A 61 -8.16 8.72 -5.68
C THR A 61 -8.32 7.20 -5.62
N PHE A 62 -7.43 6.51 -4.92
CA PHE A 62 -7.50 5.07 -4.71
C PHE A 62 -8.75 4.64 -3.96
N ALA A 63 -9.19 5.41 -2.95
CA ALA A 63 -10.41 5.12 -2.24
C ALA A 63 -11.65 5.11 -3.15
N PHE A 64 -11.68 5.97 -4.17
CA PHE A 64 -12.76 5.98 -5.17
C PHE A 64 -12.55 4.91 -6.25
N LEU A 65 -11.31 4.78 -6.74
CA LEU A 65 -10.97 3.82 -7.79
C LEU A 65 -11.10 2.37 -7.33
N SER A 66 -11.04 2.07 -6.03
CA SER A 66 -11.25 0.71 -5.50
C SER A 66 -12.72 0.36 -5.29
N ILE A 67 -13.66 1.27 -5.57
CA ILE A 67 -15.10 0.97 -5.44
C ILE A 67 -15.55 -0.05 -6.51
N PRO A 68 -15.23 0.12 -7.82
CA PRO A 68 -15.62 -0.83 -8.85
C PRO A 68 -15.08 -2.25 -8.61
N SER A 69 -13.86 -2.39 -8.06
CA SER A 69 -13.26 -3.71 -7.81
C SER A 69 -14.05 -4.57 -6.84
N VAL A 70 -14.85 -3.97 -5.95
CA VAL A 70 -15.73 -4.70 -5.02
C VAL A 70 -16.87 -5.44 -5.75
N PHE A 71 -17.34 -4.89 -6.87
CA PHE A 71 -18.42 -5.50 -7.65
C PHE A 71 -17.89 -6.54 -8.63
N ILE A 72 -16.68 -6.34 -9.16
CA ILE A 72 -16.03 -7.24 -10.12
C ILE A 72 -15.70 -8.60 -9.51
N SER A 73 -15.35 -8.67 -8.21
CA SER A 73 -15.01 -9.94 -7.55
C SER A 73 -16.18 -10.90 -7.36
N ARG A 74 -17.41 -10.52 -7.75
CA ARG A 74 -18.66 -11.26 -7.50
C ARG A 74 -19.36 -11.78 -8.75
N THR A 75 -18.89 -11.44 -9.94
CA THR A 75 -19.53 -11.90 -11.18
C THR A 75 -19.27 -13.40 -11.39
N THR A 76 -20.36 -14.17 -11.51
CA THR A 76 -20.33 -15.62 -11.72
C THR A 76 -19.97 -15.94 -13.18
N ASP A 77 -19.41 -17.13 -13.42
CA ASP A 77 -18.64 -17.54 -14.62
C ASP A 77 -19.28 -17.31 -16.02
N GLN A 78 -20.57 -16.98 -16.11
CA GLN A 78 -21.30 -16.90 -17.38
C GLN A 78 -21.31 -15.51 -18.04
N GLU A 79 -20.99 -14.42 -17.33
CA GLU A 79 -20.92 -13.05 -17.92
C GLU A 79 -19.49 -12.61 -18.30
N ILE A 80 -18.50 -13.47 -18.04
CA ILE A 80 -17.07 -13.13 -18.07
C ILE A 80 -16.55 -12.80 -19.47
N PHE A 81 -17.11 -13.39 -20.53
CA PHE A 81 -16.48 -13.35 -21.86
C PHE A 81 -16.42 -11.96 -22.52
N HIS A 82 -17.40 -11.08 -22.27
CA HIS A 82 -17.42 -9.73 -22.85
C HIS A 82 -16.80 -8.65 -21.94
N MET A 83 -16.78 -8.88 -20.63
CA MET A 83 -16.21 -7.93 -19.65
C MET A 83 -14.71 -8.17 -19.40
N PHE A 84 -14.17 -9.30 -19.88
CA PHE A 84 -12.80 -9.75 -19.61
C PHE A 84 -11.73 -8.70 -19.93
N LEU A 85 -11.70 -8.17 -21.15
CA LEU A 85 -10.64 -7.22 -21.56
C LEU A 85 -10.68 -5.92 -20.73
N PHE A 86 -11.86 -5.35 -20.50
CA PHE A 86 -12.00 -4.12 -19.71
C PHE A 86 -11.55 -4.34 -18.26
N THR A 87 -11.99 -5.43 -17.64
CA THR A 87 -11.61 -5.80 -16.28
C THR A 87 -10.10 -6.02 -16.15
N GLN A 88 -9.48 -6.75 -17.08
CA GLN A 88 -8.04 -7.00 -17.05
C GLN A 88 -7.23 -5.70 -17.22
N VAL A 89 -7.61 -4.83 -18.16
CA VAL A 89 -6.97 -3.52 -18.35
C VAL A 89 -7.12 -2.66 -17.09
N TYR A 90 -8.31 -2.61 -16.50
CA TYR A 90 -8.56 -1.90 -15.25
C TYR A 90 -7.68 -2.43 -14.11
N LEU A 91 -7.58 -3.76 -13.92
CA LEU A 91 -6.73 -4.37 -12.90
C LEU A 91 -5.24 -4.04 -13.10
N ILE A 92 -4.76 -4.04 -14.34
CA ILE A 92 -3.38 -3.65 -14.67
C ILE A 92 -3.14 -2.17 -14.30
N ILE A 93 -4.04 -1.28 -14.70
CA ILE A 93 -3.96 0.15 -14.37
C ILE A 93 -3.96 0.34 -12.85
N MET A 94 -4.83 -0.36 -12.12
CA MET A 94 -4.90 -0.32 -10.67
C MET A 94 -3.60 -0.79 -10.02
N ASN A 95 -3.00 -1.88 -10.50
CA ASN A 95 -1.73 -2.38 -10.00
C ASN A 95 -0.58 -1.38 -10.23
N ILE A 96 -0.49 -0.79 -11.43
CA ILE A 96 0.52 0.23 -11.75
C ILE A 96 0.34 1.45 -10.84
N ALA A 97 -0.89 1.96 -10.74
CA ALA A 97 -1.18 3.10 -9.89
C ALA A 97 -0.88 2.79 -8.41
N PHE A 98 -1.10 1.55 -7.96
CA PHE A 98 -0.86 1.14 -6.57
C PHE A 98 0.64 1.09 -6.27
N LEU A 99 1.45 0.64 -7.24
CA LEU A 99 2.90 0.72 -7.16
C LEU A 99 3.38 2.18 -7.04
N ILE A 100 2.79 3.09 -7.82
CA ILE A 100 3.06 4.54 -7.72
C ILE A 100 2.66 5.07 -6.34
N PHE A 101 1.51 4.65 -5.80
CA PHE A 101 1.07 5.02 -4.46
C PHE A 101 2.05 4.56 -3.37
N ILE A 102 2.47 3.29 -3.39
CA ILE A 102 3.48 2.77 -2.45
C ILE A 102 4.78 3.54 -2.56
N PHE A 103 5.25 3.84 -3.78
CA PHE A 103 6.45 4.63 -4.01
C PHE A 103 6.39 5.99 -3.31
N TYR A 104 5.31 6.75 -3.54
CA TYR A 104 5.14 8.05 -2.90
C TYR A 104 4.91 7.94 -1.38
N LEU A 105 4.31 6.85 -0.90
CA LEU A 105 4.16 6.59 0.53
C LEU A 105 5.51 6.38 1.22
N PHE A 106 6.42 5.61 0.62
CA PHE A 106 7.79 5.47 1.14
C PHE A 106 8.57 6.79 1.09
N HIS A 107 8.47 7.55 -0.01
CA HIS A 107 9.09 8.88 -0.09
C HIS A 107 8.58 9.83 0.99
N PHE A 108 7.28 9.81 1.27
CA PHE A 108 6.69 10.54 2.37
C PHE A 108 7.27 10.11 3.74
N LEU A 109 7.47 8.81 3.96
CA LEU A 109 8.14 8.31 5.17
C LEU A 109 9.60 8.77 5.25
N PHE A 110 10.34 8.76 4.13
CA PHE A 110 11.72 9.26 4.08
C PHE A 110 11.81 10.73 4.47
N ASP A 111 10.88 11.55 3.98
CA ASP A 111 10.83 12.98 4.32
C ASP A 111 10.57 13.19 5.81
N ILE A 112 9.70 12.38 6.42
CA ILE A 112 9.46 12.41 7.87
C ILE A 112 10.71 11.97 8.64
N ALA A 113 11.34 10.85 8.27
CA ALA A 113 12.54 10.36 8.97
C ALA A 113 13.72 11.33 8.88
N LYS A 114 13.93 11.95 7.70
CA LYS A 114 14.95 12.98 7.51
C LYS A 114 14.71 14.19 8.42
N ARG A 115 13.47 14.67 8.50
CA ARG A 115 13.10 15.81 9.37
C ARG A 115 13.15 15.47 10.86
N ALA A 116 12.90 14.21 11.21
CA ALA A 116 13.05 13.72 12.57
C ALA A 116 14.51 13.46 12.97
N GLU A 117 15.47 13.60 12.04
CA GLU A 117 16.90 13.29 12.25
C GLU A 117 17.14 11.82 12.67
N GLU A 118 16.17 10.93 12.41
CA GLU A 118 16.18 9.52 12.81
C GLU A 118 16.81 8.63 11.72
N GLN A 119 18.14 8.57 11.69
CA GLN A 119 18.89 7.82 10.68
C GLN A 119 18.52 6.33 10.63
N ASN A 120 18.23 5.72 11.78
CA ASN A 120 17.81 4.32 11.85
C ASN A 120 16.47 4.08 11.15
N LEU A 121 15.49 4.97 11.34
CA LEU A 121 14.18 4.89 10.66
C LEU A 121 14.35 5.07 9.17
N LEU A 122 15.15 6.04 8.74
CA LEU A 122 15.43 6.28 7.33
C LEU A 122 16.05 5.04 6.67
N LYS A 123 17.11 4.48 7.28
CA LYS A 123 17.79 3.28 6.78
C LYS A 123 16.86 2.07 6.67
N ASN A 124 16.06 1.83 7.71
CA ASN A 124 15.08 0.73 7.71
C ASN A 124 14.00 0.93 6.64
N SER A 125 13.56 2.17 6.43
CA SER A 125 12.56 2.50 5.40
C SER A 125 13.11 2.28 4.00
N ILE A 126 14.35 2.71 3.73
CA ILE A 126 15.01 2.53 2.44
C ILE A 126 15.20 1.03 2.16
N ARG A 127 15.69 0.27 3.15
CA ARG A 127 15.86 -1.18 3.01
C ARG A 127 14.54 -1.87 2.67
N LEU A 128 13.47 -1.54 3.41
CA LEU A 128 12.17 -2.15 3.19
C LEU A 128 11.56 -1.72 1.85
N PHE A 129 11.75 -0.47 1.43
CA PHE A 129 11.33 0.03 0.11
C PHE A 129 11.95 -0.81 -1.01
N TYR A 130 13.28 -0.97 -1.03
CA TYR A 130 13.96 -1.76 -2.06
C TYR A 130 13.54 -3.23 -2.05
N LEU A 131 13.45 -3.84 -0.86
CA LEU A 131 13.03 -5.23 -0.75
C LEU A 131 11.60 -5.41 -1.28
N SER A 132 10.68 -4.51 -0.91
CA SER A 132 9.31 -4.51 -1.40
C SER A 132 9.27 -4.35 -2.91
N PHE A 133 10.01 -3.37 -3.46
CA PHE A 133 10.03 -3.12 -4.90
C PHE A 133 10.56 -4.33 -5.69
N ILE A 134 11.62 -4.99 -5.21
CA ILE A 134 12.16 -6.21 -5.84
C ILE A 134 11.12 -7.33 -5.86
N VAL A 135 10.45 -7.58 -4.72
CA VAL A 135 9.43 -8.63 -4.64
C VAL A 135 8.24 -8.32 -5.55
N TRP A 136 7.78 -7.08 -5.59
CA TRP A 136 6.71 -6.65 -6.51
C TRP A 136 7.10 -6.83 -7.98
N LEU A 137 8.36 -6.55 -8.33
CA LEU A 137 8.87 -6.78 -9.67
C LEU A 137 8.89 -8.28 -10.00
N ILE A 138 9.36 -9.14 -9.09
CA ILE A 138 9.36 -10.60 -9.27
C ILE A 138 7.94 -11.13 -9.43
N ILE A 139 6.98 -10.66 -8.63
CA ILE A 139 5.57 -11.04 -8.75
C ILE A 139 5.03 -10.61 -10.12
N GLY A 140 5.25 -9.35 -10.51
CA GLY A 140 4.77 -8.82 -11.78
C GLY A 140 5.36 -9.53 -12.99
N THR A 141 6.65 -9.87 -12.98
CA THR A 141 7.26 -10.65 -14.07
C THR A 141 6.76 -12.08 -14.09
N THR A 142 6.62 -12.73 -12.93
CA THR A 142 6.07 -14.09 -12.83
C THR A 142 4.66 -14.16 -13.40
N GLN A 143 3.81 -13.15 -13.15
CA GLN A 143 2.46 -13.05 -13.71
C GLN A 143 2.44 -13.08 -15.25
N SER A 144 3.40 -12.43 -15.91
CA SER A 144 3.53 -12.44 -17.37
C SER A 144 3.86 -13.83 -17.95
N PHE A 145 4.44 -14.72 -17.15
CA PHE A 145 4.81 -16.08 -17.57
C PHE A 145 3.83 -17.16 -17.12
N VAL A 146 2.73 -16.81 -16.44
CA VAL A 146 1.75 -17.78 -15.89
C VAL A 146 1.27 -18.77 -16.94
N TRP A 147 0.99 -18.30 -18.16
CA TRP A 147 0.51 -19.14 -19.27
C TRP A 147 1.52 -20.17 -19.78
N ASN A 148 2.79 -20.05 -19.41
CA ASN A 148 3.87 -20.94 -19.84
C ASN A 148 4.29 -21.94 -18.76
N ILE A 149 3.72 -21.87 -17.55
CA ILE A 149 4.11 -22.70 -16.41
C ILE A 149 3.09 -23.83 -16.23
N GLN A 150 3.58 -25.06 -16.05
CA GLN A 150 2.72 -26.19 -15.68
C GLN A 150 2.00 -25.93 -14.35
N GLU A 151 0.70 -26.24 -14.28
CA GLU A 151 -0.19 -25.89 -13.16
C GLU A 151 0.39 -26.19 -11.77
N GLY A 152 1.01 -27.36 -11.56
CA GLY A 152 1.58 -27.73 -10.26
C GLY A 152 2.71 -26.80 -9.80
N TRP A 153 3.61 -26.41 -10.71
CA TRP A 153 4.69 -25.47 -10.40
C TRP A 153 4.19 -24.04 -10.22
N LEU A 154 3.14 -23.67 -10.94
CA LEU A 154 2.50 -22.36 -10.83
C LEU A 154 1.92 -22.16 -9.42
N VAL A 155 1.12 -23.10 -8.93
CA VAL A 155 0.49 -23.02 -7.60
C VAL A 155 1.55 -22.90 -6.50
N MET A 156 2.61 -23.73 -6.57
CA MET A 156 3.71 -23.68 -5.61
C MET A 156 4.43 -22.32 -5.64
N THR A 157 4.78 -21.82 -6.83
CA THR A 157 5.49 -20.54 -7.01
C THR A 157 4.68 -19.37 -6.47
N LEU A 158 3.39 -19.30 -6.84
CA LEU A 158 2.50 -18.24 -6.36
C LEU A 158 2.35 -18.31 -4.83
N SER A 159 2.19 -19.50 -4.25
CA SER A 159 2.06 -19.67 -2.80
C SER A 159 3.27 -19.10 -2.05
N ILE A 160 4.49 -19.37 -2.52
CA ILE A 160 5.72 -18.83 -1.93
C ILE A 160 5.76 -17.31 -2.05
N LEU A 161 5.45 -16.77 -3.24
CA LEU A 161 5.44 -15.32 -3.47
C LEU A 161 4.42 -14.60 -2.57
N TYR A 162 3.22 -15.18 -2.39
CA TYR A 162 2.22 -14.65 -1.47
C TYR A 162 2.71 -14.66 -0.02
N MET A 163 3.35 -15.74 0.45
CA MET A 163 3.94 -15.77 1.80
C MET A 163 4.98 -14.67 2.00
N VAL A 164 5.88 -14.49 1.03
CA VAL A 164 6.90 -13.42 1.08
C VAL A 164 6.24 -12.05 1.11
N ASN A 165 5.20 -11.82 0.29
CA ASN A 165 4.47 -10.56 0.27
C ASN A 165 3.77 -10.26 1.62
N ILE A 166 3.17 -11.27 2.26
CA ILE A 166 2.57 -11.13 3.60
C ILE A 166 3.63 -10.71 4.62
N VAL A 167 4.79 -11.36 4.62
CA VAL A 167 5.90 -10.99 5.53
C VAL A 167 6.30 -9.53 5.32
N LEU A 168 6.37 -9.06 4.07
CA LEU A 168 6.72 -7.67 3.78
C LEU A 168 5.66 -6.66 4.23
N GLN A 169 4.38 -7.00 4.07
CA GLN A 169 3.28 -6.17 4.56
C GLN A 169 3.32 -6.06 6.09
N ILE A 170 3.62 -7.15 6.80
CA ILE A 170 3.83 -7.13 8.25
C ILE A 170 5.02 -6.23 8.61
N LEU A 171 6.16 -6.39 7.93
CA LEU A 171 7.33 -5.54 8.15
C LEU A 171 7.03 -4.06 7.90
N PHE A 172 6.20 -3.74 6.90
CA PHE A 172 5.75 -2.38 6.62
C PHE A 172 4.88 -1.81 7.73
N ILE A 173 3.94 -2.60 8.26
CA ILE A 173 3.14 -2.20 9.42
C ILE A 173 4.03 -1.95 10.65
N LEU A 174 5.01 -2.82 10.92
CA LEU A 174 5.98 -2.65 12.01
C LEU A 174 6.84 -1.38 11.82
N LEU A 175 7.22 -1.07 10.59
CA LEU A 175 7.90 0.19 10.27
C LEU A 175 7.02 1.39 10.64
N LEU A 176 5.75 1.42 10.23
CA LEU A 176 4.81 2.49 10.59
C LEU A 176 4.61 2.62 12.11
N PHE A 177 4.57 1.50 12.84
CA PHE A 177 4.56 1.53 14.31
C PHE A 177 5.82 2.18 14.90
N SER A 178 6.96 2.03 14.24
CA SER A 178 8.23 2.63 14.66
C SER A 178 8.20 4.15 14.47
N TYR A 179 7.70 4.64 13.32
CA TYR A 179 7.43 6.06 13.09
C TYR A 179 6.44 6.66 14.09
N ARG A 180 5.43 5.88 14.52
CA ARG A 180 4.45 6.33 15.52
C ARG A 180 5.08 6.60 16.88
N LYS A 181 6.15 5.87 17.23
CA LYS A 181 6.82 5.94 18.54
C LYS A 181 7.80 7.12 18.66
N THR A 182 8.23 7.70 17.55
CA THR A 182 9.14 8.85 17.56
C THR A 182 8.50 10.02 18.32
N PRO A 183 9.14 10.56 19.37
CA PRO A 183 8.59 11.67 20.15
C PRO A 183 8.44 12.95 19.32
N ASP A 184 7.33 13.66 19.50
CA ASP A 184 7.06 14.95 18.85
C ASP A 184 8.00 16.09 19.33
N GLY A 185 8.73 15.88 20.43
CA GLY A 185 9.42 16.93 21.19
C GLY A 185 10.72 17.49 20.61
N TRP A 186 11.20 17.02 19.46
CA TRP A 186 12.48 17.50 18.90
C TRP A 186 12.34 18.69 17.94
N LEU A 187 11.14 18.96 17.42
CA LEU A 187 10.89 20.03 16.44
C LEU A 187 10.29 21.30 17.05
N GLU A 188 9.63 21.21 18.20
CA GLU A 188 9.15 22.38 18.95
C GLU A 188 10.31 23.17 19.60
N ALA A 189 11.50 22.57 19.69
CA ALA A 189 12.70 23.23 20.21
C ALA A 189 13.55 23.94 19.14
N LYS A 190 13.22 23.79 17.84
CA LYS A 190 13.99 24.35 16.70
C LYS A 190 13.19 25.28 15.79
N MET A 191 11.93 25.62 16.14
CA MET A 191 11.14 26.70 15.52
C MET A 191 11.04 27.87 16.49
#